data_AF-A0A7V5C3P8-F1
#
_entry.id   AF-A0A7V5C3P8-F1
#
_cell.length_a   1.000
_cell.length_b   1.000
_cell.length_c   1.000
_cell.angle_alpha   90.00
_cell.angle_beta   90.00
_cell.angle_gamma   90.00
#
_symmetry.space_group_name_H-M   'P 1'
#
loop_
_entity.id
_entity.type
_entity.pdbx_description
1 polymer ?
#
loop_
_entity_poly.entity_id
_entity_poly.type
_entity_poly.pdbx_seq_one_letter_code
_entity_poly.pdbx_strand_id
1 'polypeptide(L)'
;MANAGADQTVAESVTVQLDGSGSSDPDGDVITFAWSFVTKPAGSTATLSDATAINPTFEPDVLGNYVVQLIVNNGQVDSVADTVAITVINDDLDVDKKHIFGTVRNSSGIALSGVAVKFDYILDGEEKSTTVITDSSGNYNLQIEKTVFDESAGVNYMILASKDGFNPTTKTLTVDSANTYTVNFIIDPLNTDKIVLEIEPTIHHLGDDHYGGAVNSQFQKNTEGVSWNIDFDISQEQYENSTKAIVKFQAKGIQLADKLILNINAQIISLTNSYADGSYQEYAIELNRDAYHVGSNNLEIESIRNWFGDYDDFEFANIVIEFQ
;
A
#
# COMPACT_ATOMS: atom_id res chain seq x y z
N MET A 1 36.39 10.19 -29.86
CA MET A 1 34.98 10.36 -29.46
C MET A 1 34.60 9.17 -28.59
N ALA A 2 34.15 9.43 -27.35
CA ALA A 2 33.63 8.40 -26.48
C ALA A 2 32.18 8.04 -26.87
N ASN A 3 31.84 6.77 -26.70
CA ASN A 3 30.48 6.25 -26.76
C ASN A 3 30.35 5.22 -25.63
N ALA A 4 29.58 5.56 -24.59
CA ALA A 4 29.38 4.77 -23.39
C ALA A 4 28.29 3.68 -23.53
N GLY A 5 27.64 3.63 -24.70
CA GLY A 5 26.53 2.74 -24.98
C GLY A 5 25.17 3.33 -24.59
N ALA A 6 24.12 2.52 -24.72
CA ALA A 6 22.76 2.91 -24.36
C ALA A 6 22.49 2.71 -22.86
N ASP A 7 21.59 3.53 -22.31
CA ASP A 7 21.09 3.38 -20.94
C ASP A 7 20.49 1.98 -20.70
N GLN A 8 20.64 1.49 -19.47
CA GLN A 8 20.26 0.12 -19.08
C GLN A 8 19.29 0.14 -17.89
N THR A 9 18.39 -0.84 -17.85
CA THR A 9 17.59 -1.19 -16.67
C THR A 9 17.87 -2.64 -16.31
N VAL A 10 18.28 -2.89 -15.07
CA VAL A 10 18.73 -4.21 -14.61
C VAL A 10 18.21 -4.53 -13.21
N ALA A 11 18.19 -5.81 -12.85
CA ALA A 11 17.97 -6.26 -11.49
C ALA A 11 19.11 -5.87 -10.53
N GLU A 12 18.80 -5.79 -9.23
CA GLU A 12 19.83 -5.84 -8.17
C GLU A 12 20.64 -7.14 -8.25
N SER A 13 21.94 -7.07 -7.93
CA SER A 13 22.86 -8.22 -7.96
C SER A 13 23.04 -8.91 -9.33
N VAL A 14 22.50 -8.35 -10.42
CA VAL A 14 22.84 -8.77 -11.78
C VAL A 14 24.06 -8.01 -12.27
N THR A 15 25.06 -8.74 -12.78
CA THR A 15 26.26 -8.14 -13.35
C THR A 15 25.90 -7.26 -14.56
N VAL A 16 26.18 -5.97 -14.44
CA VAL A 16 26.04 -4.98 -15.52
C VAL A 16 27.25 -5.06 -16.43
N GLN A 17 27.02 -5.07 -17.74
CA GLN A 17 28.06 -5.00 -18.76
C GLN A 17 28.01 -3.64 -19.45
N LEU A 18 29.10 -2.87 -19.37
CA LEU A 18 29.27 -1.63 -20.11
C LEU A 18 29.91 -1.93 -21.48
N ASP A 19 29.63 -1.09 -22.47
CA ASP A 19 30.11 -1.26 -23.85
C ASP A 19 30.70 0.04 -24.39
N GLY A 20 32.03 0.10 -24.44
CA GLY A 20 32.78 1.22 -25.01
C GLY A 20 33.12 1.04 -26.50
N SER A 21 32.78 -0.10 -27.10
CA SER A 21 33.27 -0.51 -28.42
C SER A 21 32.84 0.40 -29.57
N GLY A 22 31.79 1.22 -29.36
CA GLY A 22 31.37 2.26 -30.29
C GLY A 22 32.25 3.52 -30.29
N SER A 23 33.25 3.59 -29.41
CA SER A 23 34.19 4.71 -29.33
C SER A 23 35.20 4.66 -30.48
N SER A 24 35.62 5.83 -30.97
CA SER A 24 36.53 5.91 -32.11
C SER A 24 37.38 7.18 -32.08
N ASP A 25 38.58 7.10 -32.64
CA ASP A 25 39.34 8.28 -33.04
C ASP A 25 39.06 8.60 -34.53
N PRO A 26 38.77 9.86 -34.91
CA PRO A 26 38.48 10.22 -36.29
C PRO A 26 39.62 9.93 -37.29
N ASP A 27 40.87 9.95 -36.82
CA ASP A 27 42.06 9.67 -37.63
C ASP A 27 42.43 8.17 -37.61
N GLY A 28 41.70 7.36 -36.83
CA GLY A 28 41.86 5.91 -36.74
C GLY A 28 42.96 5.46 -35.78
N ASP A 29 43.44 6.36 -34.92
CA ASP A 29 44.43 6.04 -33.90
C ASP A 29 43.89 5.07 -32.84
N VAL A 30 44.80 4.35 -32.20
CA VAL A 30 44.46 3.48 -31.07
C VAL A 30 44.01 4.33 -29.89
N ILE A 31 42.85 3.99 -29.32
CA ILE A 31 42.29 4.66 -28.15
C ILE A 31 42.40 3.81 -26.88
N THR A 32 42.59 4.47 -25.75
CA THR A 32 42.49 3.90 -24.40
C THR A 32 41.21 4.37 -23.71
N PHE A 33 40.69 3.56 -22.78
CA PHE A 33 39.41 3.78 -22.12
C PHE A 33 39.63 4.17 -20.65
N ALA A 34 38.78 5.05 -20.13
CA ALA A 34 38.74 5.42 -18.73
C ALA A 34 37.28 5.54 -18.28
N TRP A 35 36.82 4.53 -17.55
CA TRP A 35 35.49 4.45 -16.96
C TRP A 35 35.49 4.90 -15.49
N SER A 36 34.45 5.60 -15.08
CA SER A 36 34.27 5.99 -13.68
C SER A 36 32.81 6.24 -13.32
N PHE A 37 32.41 5.96 -12.08
CA PHE A 37 31.10 6.38 -11.58
C PHE A 37 31.06 7.90 -11.37
N VAL A 38 30.05 8.53 -11.96
CA VAL A 38 29.69 9.94 -11.68
C VAL A 38 28.82 10.00 -10.43
N THR A 39 27.82 9.12 -10.35
CA THR A 39 26.94 8.98 -9.18
C THR A 39 26.65 7.52 -8.91
N LYS A 40 26.43 7.22 -7.63
CA LYS A 40 25.92 5.94 -7.12
C LYS A 40 24.82 6.22 -6.08
N PRO A 41 23.90 5.28 -5.85
CA PRO A 41 22.97 5.36 -4.73
C PRO A 41 23.71 5.51 -3.39
N ALA A 42 23.09 6.18 -2.43
CA ALA A 42 23.68 6.36 -1.09
C ALA A 42 23.90 4.99 -0.42
N GLY A 43 25.11 4.77 0.10
CA GLY A 43 25.50 3.49 0.71
C GLY A 43 26.09 2.47 -0.27
N SER A 44 26.03 2.70 -1.58
CA SER A 44 26.62 1.79 -2.58
C SER A 44 28.15 1.78 -2.55
N THR A 45 28.70 0.58 -2.49
CA THR A 45 30.14 0.26 -2.54
C THR A 45 30.59 -0.31 -3.88
N ALA A 46 29.69 -0.46 -4.86
CA ALA A 46 29.97 -0.99 -6.19
C ALA A 46 31.24 -0.40 -6.85
N THR A 47 31.99 -1.28 -7.52
CA THR A 47 33.25 -1.00 -8.24
C THR A 47 33.26 -1.65 -9.62
N LEU A 48 33.90 -0.99 -10.59
CA LEU A 48 34.13 -1.56 -11.92
C LEU A 48 35.18 -2.69 -11.86
N SER A 49 35.01 -3.73 -12.66
CA SER A 49 35.93 -4.87 -12.75
C SER A 49 37.28 -4.47 -13.33
N ASP A 50 37.29 -3.60 -14.35
CA ASP A 50 38.48 -2.95 -14.90
C ASP A 50 38.11 -1.62 -15.56
N ALA A 51 38.44 -0.50 -14.91
CA ALA A 51 38.10 0.83 -15.43
C ALA A 51 38.76 1.18 -16.79
N THR A 52 39.69 0.36 -17.29
CA THR A 52 40.42 0.58 -18.55
C THR A 52 40.04 -0.38 -19.67
N ALA A 53 39.19 -1.37 -19.39
CA ALA A 53 38.72 -2.31 -20.40
C ALA A 53 37.77 -1.63 -21.41
N ILE A 54 37.69 -2.20 -22.62
CA ILE A 54 36.71 -1.78 -23.63
C ILE A 54 35.29 -2.00 -23.08
N ASN A 55 35.06 -3.17 -22.46
CA ASN A 55 33.76 -3.63 -21.97
C ASN A 55 33.88 -4.08 -20.50
N PRO A 56 33.98 -3.15 -19.53
CA PRO A 56 34.02 -3.52 -18.12
C PRO A 56 32.66 -3.91 -17.59
N THR A 57 32.68 -4.55 -16.43
CA THR A 57 31.47 -4.95 -15.70
C THR A 57 31.46 -4.36 -14.30
N PHE A 58 30.29 -4.34 -13.66
CA PHE A 58 30.18 -4.18 -12.21
C PHE A 58 28.93 -4.89 -11.70
N GLU A 59 28.88 -5.11 -10.39
CA GLU A 59 27.69 -5.64 -9.71
C GLU A 59 27.06 -4.52 -8.90
N PRO A 60 25.80 -4.13 -9.16
CA PRO A 60 25.10 -3.13 -8.37
C PRO A 60 24.70 -3.73 -7.02
N ASP A 61 24.98 -3.00 -5.93
CA ASP A 61 24.81 -3.46 -4.54
C ASP A 61 23.73 -2.69 -3.77
N VAL A 62 23.08 -1.72 -4.43
CA VAL A 62 21.96 -0.93 -3.90
C VAL A 62 21.02 -0.58 -5.05
N LEU A 63 19.71 -0.66 -4.84
CA LEU A 63 18.68 -0.19 -5.77
C LEU A 63 18.81 1.30 -6.11
N GLY A 64 18.40 1.68 -7.32
CA GLY A 64 18.38 3.06 -7.80
C GLY A 64 19.36 3.32 -8.95
N ASN A 65 19.65 4.61 -9.18
CA ASN A 65 20.37 5.03 -10.39
C ASN A 65 21.88 5.10 -10.16
N TYR A 66 22.62 4.48 -11.08
CA TYR A 66 24.07 4.63 -11.25
C TYR A 66 24.30 5.39 -12.55
N VAL A 67 25.20 6.37 -12.53
CA VAL A 67 25.65 7.04 -13.75
C VAL A 67 27.13 6.75 -13.90
N VAL A 68 27.50 6.10 -15.01
CA VAL A 68 28.88 5.80 -15.35
C VAL A 68 29.28 6.65 -16.54
N GLN A 69 30.47 7.23 -16.51
CA GLN A 69 31.03 7.96 -17.64
C GLN A 69 32.18 7.18 -18.28
N LEU A 70 32.34 7.38 -19.59
CA LEU A 70 33.49 6.97 -20.38
C LEU A 70 34.20 8.20 -20.94
N ILE A 71 35.52 8.25 -20.76
CA ILE A 71 36.43 9.12 -21.50
C ILE A 71 37.38 8.22 -22.29
N VAL A 72 37.64 8.58 -23.55
CA VAL A 72 38.65 7.89 -24.37
C VAL A 72 39.79 8.84 -24.74
N ASN A 73 41.00 8.31 -24.86
CA ASN A 73 42.21 9.07 -25.17
C ASN A 73 42.99 8.40 -26.30
N ASN A 74 43.50 9.17 -27.26
CA ASN A 74 44.24 8.67 -28.42
C ASN A 74 45.78 8.76 -28.27
N GLY A 75 46.27 8.89 -27.04
CA GLY A 75 47.68 9.15 -26.71
C GLY A 75 48.07 10.63 -26.66
N GLN A 76 47.19 11.55 -27.05
CA GLN A 76 47.44 12.99 -27.03
C GLN A 76 46.41 13.77 -26.23
N VAL A 77 45.12 13.47 -26.42
CA VAL A 77 44.02 14.26 -25.86
C VAL A 77 42.86 13.38 -25.40
N ASP A 78 42.24 13.79 -24.28
CA ASP A 78 41.02 13.19 -23.78
C ASP A 78 39.80 13.67 -24.59
N SER A 79 38.84 12.78 -24.79
CA SER A 79 37.54 13.14 -25.34
C SER A 79 36.70 13.91 -24.32
N VAL A 80 35.65 14.57 -24.80
CA VAL A 80 34.50 14.88 -23.95
C VAL A 80 33.95 13.55 -23.40
N ALA A 81 33.53 13.55 -22.14
CA ALA A 81 32.92 12.38 -21.51
C ALA A 81 31.58 12.06 -22.15
N ASP A 82 31.30 10.77 -22.32
CA ASP A 82 29.96 10.27 -22.61
C ASP A 82 29.45 9.46 -21.42
N THR A 83 28.15 9.48 -21.16
CA THR A 83 27.55 8.88 -19.97
C THR A 83 26.49 7.85 -20.32
N VAL A 84 26.42 6.81 -19.50
CA VAL A 84 25.37 5.80 -19.53
C VAL A 84 24.70 5.74 -18.15
N ALA A 85 23.37 5.77 -18.14
CA ALA A 85 22.55 5.61 -16.95
C ALA A 85 22.13 4.15 -16.77
N ILE A 86 22.29 3.63 -15.55
CA ILE A 86 21.89 2.28 -15.17
C ILE A 86 20.85 2.41 -14.07
N THR A 87 19.62 2.02 -14.37
CA THR A 87 18.51 1.97 -13.42
C THR A 87 18.43 0.58 -12.82
N VAL A 88 18.81 0.44 -11.56
CA VAL A 88 18.76 -0.84 -10.84
C VAL A 88 17.41 -0.94 -10.14
N ILE A 89 16.61 -1.89 -10.60
CA ILE A 89 15.29 -2.20 -10.07
C ILE A 89 15.36 -3.53 -9.31
N ASN A 90 14.37 -3.77 -8.47
CA ASN A 90 14.17 -5.10 -7.93
C ASN A 90 13.54 -5.97 -9.03
N ASP A 91 14.26 -6.97 -9.53
CA ASP A 91 13.76 -7.95 -10.53
C ASP A 91 13.38 -9.29 -9.89
N ASP A 92 13.46 -9.41 -8.56
CA ASP A 92 12.97 -10.57 -7.82
C ASP A 92 11.45 -10.48 -7.59
N LEU A 93 10.76 -9.82 -8.52
CA LEU A 93 9.32 -9.75 -8.53
C LEU A 93 8.83 -11.02 -9.20
N ASP A 94 8.39 -11.96 -8.38
CA ASP A 94 7.58 -13.10 -8.81
C ASP A 94 6.55 -12.61 -9.85
N VAL A 95 6.75 -12.99 -11.11
CA VAL A 95 6.00 -12.45 -12.25
C VAL A 95 4.55 -12.92 -12.23
N ASP A 96 4.22 -13.92 -11.42
CA ASP A 96 2.86 -14.40 -11.23
C ASP A 96 2.15 -13.64 -10.10
N LYS A 97 2.83 -12.69 -9.44
CA LYS A 97 2.29 -11.88 -8.35
C LYS A 97 2.26 -10.39 -8.66
N LYS A 98 1.31 -9.69 -8.04
CA LYS A 98 1.38 -8.25 -7.83
C LYS A 98 2.10 -7.97 -6.52
N HIS A 99 3.02 -7.03 -6.56
CA HIS A 99 3.84 -6.63 -5.42
C HIS A 99 3.43 -5.25 -4.95
N ILE A 100 3.07 -5.15 -3.67
CA ILE A 100 2.65 -3.91 -3.03
C ILE A 100 3.71 -3.55 -2.01
N PHE A 101 4.53 -2.57 -2.36
CA PHE A 101 5.60 -2.06 -1.52
C PHE A 101 5.16 -0.83 -0.75
N GLY A 102 5.88 -0.51 0.31
CA GLY A 102 5.77 0.80 0.90
C GLY A 102 6.46 0.91 2.24
N THR A 103 6.15 2.02 2.89
CA THR A 103 6.67 2.33 4.21
C THR A 103 5.53 2.59 5.19
N VAL A 104 5.76 2.21 6.45
CA VAL A 104 4.94 2.61 7.57
C VAL A 104 5.74 3.54 8.46
N ARG A 105 5.19 4.74 8.67
CA ARG A 105 5.79 5.78 9.50
C ARG A 105 4.77 6.33 10.48
N ASN A 106 5.21 7.05 11.51
CA ASN A 106 4.30 7.90 12.27
C ASN A 106 4.17 9.29 11.64
N SER A 107 3.29 10.15 12.16
CA SER A 107 3.08 11.52 11.67
C SER A 107 4.32 12.41 11.71
N SER A 108 5.31 12.05 12.53
CA SER A 108 6.62 12.72 12.62
C SER A 108 7.65 12.18 11.62
N GLY A 109 7.28 11.21 10.77
CA GLY A 109 8.15 10.61 9.76
C GLY A 109 9.06 9.48 10.26
N ILE A 110 8.95 9.09 11.54
CA ILE A 110 9.72 7.99 12.13
C ILE A 110 9.22 6.67 11.55
N ALA A 111 10.15 5.85 11.05
CA ALA A 111 9.85 4.50 10.57
C ALA A 111 9.38 3.60 11.71
N LEU A 112 8.35 2.79 11.45
CA LEU A 112 7.78 1.86 12.41
C LEU A 112 8.02 0.43 11.97
N SER A 113 8.80 -0.32 12.75
CA SER A 113 8.99 -1.76 12.58
C SER A 113 7.92 -2.57 13.31
N GLY A 114 7.67 -3.81 12.88
CA GLY A 114 6.73 -4.69 13.56
C GLY A 114 5.25 -4.34 13.34
N VAL A 115 4.95 -3.44 12.40
CA VAL A 115 3.59 -3.19 11.92
C VAL A 115 3.20 -4.30 10.95
N ALA A 116 2.02 -4.90 11.15
CA ALA A 116 1.41 -5.83 10.22
C ALA A 116 0.71 -5.06 9.10
N VAL A 117 1.03 -5.40 7.86
CA VAL A 117 0.32 -4.93 6.67
C VAL A 117 -0.39 -6.12 6.03
N LYS A 118 -1.71 -6.01 5.90
CA LYS A 118 -2.61 -7.13 5.58
C LYS A 118 -3.47 -6.82 4.37
N PHE A 119 -3.71 -7.86 3.56
CA PHE A 119 -4.63 -7.83 2.44
C PHE A 119 -5.54 -9.07 2.49
N ASP A 120 -6.84 -8.83 2.63
CA ASP A 120 -7.89 -9.84 2.60
C ASP A 120 -8.40 -10.01 1.16
N TYR A 121 -8.69 -11.24 0.75
CA TYR A 121 -9.15 -11.55 -0.60
C TYR A 121 -9.86 -12.89 -0.70
N ILE A 122 -10.64 -13.09 -1.76
CA ILE A 122 -11.19 -14.40 -2.14
C ILE A 122 -10.29 -15.03 -3.20
N LEU A 123 -9.95 -16.31 -3.03
CA LEU A 123 -9.29 -17.11 -4.05
C LEU A 123 -9.91 -18.51 -4.06
N ASP A 124 -10.39 -18.93 -5.23
CA ASP A 124 -11.10 -20.21 -5.42
C ASP A 124 -12.36 -20.37 -4.54
N GLY A 125 -13.04 -19.25 -4.24
CA GLY A 125 -14.24 -19.21 -3.41
C GLY A 125 -13.96 -19.26 -1.90
N GLU A 126 -12.70 -19.32 -1.49
CA GLU A 126 -12.30 -19.29 -0.08
C GLU A 126 -11.73 -17.91 0.28
N GLU A 127 -12.11 -17.42 1.46
CA GLU A 127 -11.50 -16.23 2.05
C GLU A 127 -10.08 -16.53 2.52
N LYS A 128 -9.15 -15.69 2.10
CA LYS A 128 -7.73 -15.78 2.41
C LYS A 128 -7.22 -14.41 2.83
N SER A 129 -6.05 -14.44 3.48
CA SER A 129 -5.34 -13.20 3.79
C SER A 129 -3.84 -13.42 3.65
N THR A 130 -3.16 -12.37 3.20
CA THR A 130 -1.70 -12.30 3.23
C THR A 130 -1.32 -11.16 4.16
N THR A 131 -0.40 -11.44 5.08
CA THR A 131 0.12 -10.46 6.03
C THR A 131 1.64 -10.45 5.98
N VAL A 132 2.23 -9.27 5.96
CA VAL A 132 3.68 -9.05 6.08
C VAL A 132 3.97 -8.11 7.23
N ILE A 133 5.14 -8.25 7.85
CA ILE A 133 5.58 -7.42 8.95
C ILE A 133 6.66 -6.47 8.45
N THR A 134 6.53 -5.19 8.79
CA THR A 134 7.53 -4.16 8.47
C THR A 134 8.89 -4.44 9.11
N ASP A 135 9.96 -4.20 8.35
CA ASP A 135 11.34 -4.33 8.81
C ASP A 135 11.76 -3.19 9.77
N SER A 136 13.04 -3.17 10.19
CA SER A 136 13.58 -2.11 11.06
C SER A 136 13.55 -0.71 10.46
N SER A 137 13.44 -0.60 9.13
CA SER A 137 13.36 0.65 8.37
C SER A 137 11.91 1.04 8.08
N GLY A 138 10.94 0.28 8.57
CA GLY A 138 9.51 0.48 8.34
C GLY A 138 9.05 0.08 6.95
N ASN A 139 9.87 -0.64 6.17
CA ASN A 139 9.54 -1.06 4.82
C ASN A 139 8.79 -2.39 4.84
N TYR A 140 7.91 -2.60 3.86
CA TYR A 140 7.26 -3.89 3.61
C TYR A 140 7.14 -4.19 2.11
N ASN A 141 7.02 -5.48 1.78
CA ASN A 141 6.66 -5.98 0.45
C ASN A 141 5.60 -7.06 0.62
N LEU A 142 4.36 -6.75 0.24
CA LEU A 142 3.25 -7.69 0.20
C LEU A 142 3.13 -8.27 -1.21
N GLN A 143 3.10 -9.60 -1.34
CA GLN A 143 2.99 -10.28 -2.62
C GLN A 143 1.68 -11.05 -2.69
N ILE A 144 0.87 -10.78 -3.71
CA ILE A 144 -0.45 -11.38 -3.91
C ILE A 144 -0.51 -11.98 -5.31
N GLU A 145 -1.04 -13.20 -5.43
CA GLU A 145 -1.23 -13.86 -6.73
C GLU A 145 -2.02 -12.96 -7.70
N LYS A 146 -1.56 -12.82 -8.94
CA LYS A 146 -2.23 -11.98 -9.95
C LYS A 146 -3.68 -12.38 -10.18
N THR A 147 -3.98 -13.67 -10.08
CA THR A 147 -5.32 -14.23 -10.27
C THR A 147 -6.35 -13.77 -9.25
N VAL A 148 -5.91 -13.16 -8.13
CA VAL A 148 -6.79 -12.55 -7.13
C VAL A 148 -7.42 -11.26 -7.65
N PHE A 149 -6.74 -10.56 -8.55
CA PHE A 149 -7.16 -9.24 -8.99
C PHE A 149 -8.02 -9.35 -10.25
N ASP A 150 -9.13 -8.62 -10.25
CA ASP A 150 -9.84 -8.32 -11.49
C ASP A 150 -9.01 -7.28 -12.25
N GLU A 151 -8.51 -7.67 -13.43
CA GLU A 151 -7.71 -6.80 -14.30
C GLU A 151 -8.56 -5.77 -15.06
N SER A 152 -9.88 -5.76 -14.86
CA SER A 152 -10.74 -4.65 -15.27
C SER A 152 -10.20 -3.34 -14.67
N ALA A 153 -10.04 -2.31 -15.51
CA ALA A 153 -9.42 -1.07 -15.07
C ALA A 153 -10.24 -0.40 -13.95
N GLY A 154 -9.58 -0.06 -12.83
CA GLY A 154 -10.16 0.79 -11.78
C GLY A 154 -10.84 0.05 -10.63
N VAL A 155 -10.51 -1.22 -10.39
CA VAL A 155 -11.03 -1.98 -9.25
C VAL A 155 -10.30 -1.58 -7.96
N ASN A 156 -11.06 -1.34 -6.91
CA ASN A 156 -10.58 -0.79 -5.64
C ASN A 156 -10.60 -1.83 -4.52
N TYR A 157 -9.42 -2.09 -3.96
CA TYR A 157 -9.20 -2.98 -2.83
C TYR A 157 -8.77 -2.19 -1.59
N MET A 158 -9.02 -2.71 -0.40
CA MET A 158 -8.49 -2.22 0.86
C MET A 158 -7.24 -3.01 1.25
N ILE A 159 -6.25 -2.26 1.70
CA ILE A 159 -5.07 -2.77 2.39
C ILE A 159 -5.03 -2.14 3.79
N LEU A 160 -4.76 -2.96 4.80
CA LEU A 160 -4.84 -2.58 6.21
C LEU A 160 -3.45 -2.58 6.82
N ALA A 161 -3.20 -1.67 7.76
CA ALA A 161 -1.99 -1.67 8.57
C ALA A 161 -2.32 -1.48 10.05
N SER A 162 -1.80 -2.38 10.88
CA SER A 162 -2.10 -2.41 12.31
C SER A 162 -0.88 -2.79 13.14
N LYS A 163 -0.87 -2.31 14.38
CA LYS A 163 0.13 -2.64 15.40
C LYS A 163 -0.50 -2.41 16.77
N ASP A 164 -0.30 -3.34 17.68
CA ASP A 164 -0.79 -3.19 19.06
C ASP A 164 -0.27 -1.88 19.69
N GLY A 165 -1.17 -1.16 20.36
CA GLY A 165 -0.90 0.17 20.92
C GLY A 165 -0.85 1.33 19.90
N PHE A 166 -1.23 1.12 18.64
CA PHE A 166 -1.31 2.16 17.60
C PHE A 166 -2.72 2.26 17.02
N ASN A 167 -3.06 3.39 16.40
CA ASN A 167 -4.32 3.55 15.67
C ASN A 167 -4.21 2.78 14.33
N PRO A 168 -4.97 1.69 14.10
CA PRO A 168 -4.95 1.03 12.81
C PRO A 168 -5.46 1.96 11.71
N THR A 169 -5.00 1.71 10.48
CA THR A 169 -5.35 2.52 9.31
C THR A 169 -5.56 1.61 8.12
N THR A 170 -6.25 2.13 7.12
CA THR A 170 -6.41 1.46 5.83
C THR A 170 -6.04 2.40 4.70
N LYS A 171 -5.86 1.83 3.51
CA LYS A 171 -5.73 2.56 2.25
C LYS A 171 -6.51 1.84 1.17
N THR A 172 -7.06 2.62 0.23
CA THR A 172 -7.56 2.09 -1.04
C THR A 172 -6.37 1.87 -1.99
N LEU A 173 -6.27 0.64 -2.49
CA LEU A 173 -5.39 0.22 -3.57
C LEU A 173 -6.24 0.10 -4.85
N THR A 174 -6.07 1.03 -5.77
CA THR A 174 -6.64 0.92 -7.12
C THR A 174 -5.68 0.11 -7.99
N VAL A 175 -6.15 -1.03 -8.49
CA VAL A 175 -5.33 -1.94 -9.31
C VAL A 175 -5.60 -1.71 -10.80
N ASP A 176 -4.54 -1.84 -11.58
CA ASP A 176 -4.50 -1.71 -13.03
C ASP A 176 -3.60 -2.82 -13.63
N SER A 177 -3.10 -2.63 -14.85
CA SER A 177 -2.21 -3.58 -15.50
C SER A 177 -0.78 -3.61 -14.93
N ALA A 178 -0.44 -2.75 -13.96
CA ALA A 178 0.87 -2.78 -13.32
C ALA A 178 1.06 -4.04 -12.46
N ASN A 179 2.32 -4.43 -12.29
CA ASN A 179 2.70 -5.52 -11.39
C ASN A 179 3.16 -5.00 -10.02
N THR A 180 3.33 -3.69 -9.89
CA THR A 180 3.93 -3.06 -8.72
C THR A 180 3.12 -1.85 -8.27
N TYR A 181 2.88 -1.77 -6.98
CA TYR A 181 2.15 -0.67 -6.35
C TYR A 181 2.96 -0.15 -5.16
N THR A 182 2.84 1.15 -4.90
CA THR A 182 3.42 1.78 -3.71
C THR A 182 2.28 2.29 -2.83
N VAL A 183 2.18 1.77 -1.62
CA VAL A 183 1.20 2.21 -0.61
C VAL A 183 1.94 2.59 0.66
N ASN A 184 1.85 3.85 1.07
CA ASN A 184 2.49 4.31 2.31
C ASN A 184 1.44 4.52 3.39
N PHE A 185 1.76 4.13 4.61
CA PHE A 185 0.92 4.29 5.78
C PHE A 185 1.53 5.27 6.79
N ILE A 186 0.65 6.03 7.41
CA ILE A 186 0.95 6.84 8.59
C ILE A 186 0.14 6.27 9.75
N ILE A 187 0.80 5.85 10.81
CA ILE A 187 0.20 5.22 12.00
C ILE A 187 0.81 5.86 13.24
N ASP A 188 -0.03 6.42 14.10
CA ASP A 188 0.41 7.03 15.36
C ASP A 188 -0.02 6.18 16.56
N PRO A 189 0.69 6.27 17.70
CA PRO A 189 0.29 5.61 18.93
C PRO A 189 -1.17 5.90 19.29
N LEU A 190 -1.84 4.89 19.84
CA LEU A 190 -3.23 5.02 20.26
C LEU A 190 -3.32 5.98 21.45
N ASN A 191 -4.22 6.96 21.34
CA ASN A 191 -4.50 7.91 22.39
C ASN A 191 -5.62 7.37 23.31
N THR A 192 -5.67 7.84 24.55
CA THR A 192 -6.65 7.39 25.56
C THR A 192 -8.07 7.86 25.29
N ASP A 193 -8.24 8.89 24.45
CA ASP A 193 -9.52 9.40 23.95
C ASP A 193 -10.10 8.55 22.80
N LYS A 194 -9.47 7.42 22.48
CA LYS A 194 -9.93 6.51 21.42
C LYS A 194 -10.12 5.09 21.91
N ILE A 195 -11.09 4.40 21.30
CA ILE A 195 -11.25 2.96 21.39
C ILE A 195 -11.16 2.41 19.97
N VAL A 196 -10.22 1.51 19.75
CA VAL A 196 -10.14 0.71 18.52
C VAL A 196 -10.93 -0.57 18.79
N LEU A 197 -11.98 -0.82 18.01
CA LEU A 197 -12.86 -1.97 18.24
C LEU A 197 -12.21 -3.28 17.78
N GLU A 198 -11.33 -3.22 16.77
CA GLU A 198 -10.55 -4.35 16.27
C GLU A 198 -9.07 -3.96 16.17
N ILE A 199 -8.22 -4.52 17.04
CA ILE A 199 -6.77 -4.23 17.06
C ILE A 199 -6.11 -4.71 15.75
N GLU A 200 -6.57 -5.83 15.23
CA GLU A 200 -6.24 -6.35 13.92
C GLU A 200 -7.51 -6.30 13.06
N PRO A 201 -7.84 -5.14 12.46
CA PRO A 201 -9.10 -4.98 11.76
C PRO A 201 -9.21 -5.97 10.60
N THR A 202 -10.43 -6.42 10.35
CA THR A 202 -10.76 -7.20 9.17
C THR A 202 -11.77 -6.44 8.32
N ILE A 203 -11.83 -6.78 7.03
CA ILE A 203 -12.95 -6.35 6.20
C ILE A 203 -14.17 -7.16 6.62
N HIS A 204 -15.29 -6.49 6.79
CA HIS A 204 -16.60 -7.08 7.00
C HIS A 204 -17.46 -6.80 5.78
N HIS A 205 -18.28 -7.76 5.37
CA HIS A 205 -19.19 -7.63 4.23
C HIS A 205 -20.58 -8.04 4.69
N LEU A 206 -21.53 -7.11 4.64
CA LEU A 206 -22.93 -7.37 4.96
C LEU A 206 -23.80 -7.23 3.72
N GLY A 207 -24.82 -8.08 3.62
CA GLY A 207 -25.77 -8.14 2.52
C GLY A 207 -26.22 -9.57 2.22
N ASP A 208 -26.69 -9.82 1.00
CA ASP A 208 -27.17 -11.14 0.56
C ASP A 208 -26.41 -11.71 -0.66
N ASP A 209 -25.24 -11.14 -0.99
CA ASP A 209 -24.42 -11.46 -2.16
C ASP A 209 -25.16 -11.31 -3.50
N HIS A 210 -26.28 -10.55 -3.53
CA HIS A 210 -27.05 -10.30 -4.73
C HIS A 210 -26.64 -8.99 -5.41
N TYR A 211 -25.49 -9.02 -6.09
CA TYR A 211 -24.91 -7.82 -6.65
C TYR A 211 -25.60 -7.31 -7.93
N GLY A 212 -25.82 -5.98 -7.98
CA GLY A 212 -26.10 -5.23 -9.20
C GLY A 212 -25.05 -4.13 -9.45
N GLY A 213 -24.43 -4.12 -10.63
CA GLY A 213 -23.52 -3.04 -11.06
C GLY A 213 -22.04 -3.25 -10.72
N ALA A 214 -21.20 -2.33 -11.23
CA ALA A 214 -19.74 -2.50 -11.26
C ALA A 214 -19.02 -2.27 -9.92
N VAL A 215 -19.68 -1.65 -8.93
CA VAL A 215 -19.12 -1.43 -7.59
C VAL A 215 -19.23 -2.70 -6.75
N ASN A 216 -20.37 -3.40 -6.84
CA ASN A 216 -20.67 -4.56 -6.01
C ASN A 216 -19.95 -5.84 -6.45
N SER A 217 -19.33 -5.84 -7.65
CA SER A 217 -18.47 -6.94 -8.10
C SER A 217 -17.02 -6.86 -7.57
N GLN A 218 -16.72 -5.89 -6.69
CA GLN A 218 -15.36 -5.59 -6.25
C GLN A 218 -15.09 -5.96 -4.77
N PHE A 219 -15.99 -6.70 -4.12
CA PHE A 219 -15.82 -7.07 -2.71
C PHE A 219 -14.69 -8.08 -2.51
N GLN A 220 -14.00 -7.95 -1.38
CA GLN A 220 -12.85 -8.77 -0.95
C GLN A 220 -13.24 -9.93 -0.03
N LYS A 221 -14.47 -9.92 0.50
CA LYS A 221 -15.03 -10.98 1.32
C LYS A 221 -16.41 -11.43 0.84
N ASN A 222 -16.81 -12.63 1.25
CA ASN A 222 -18.19 -13.06 1.08
C ASN A 222 -19.06 -12.43 2.16
N THR A 223 -20.37 -12.32 1.95
CA THR A 223 -21.26 -11.81 3.00
C THR A 223 -21.17 -12.66 4.27
N GLU A 224 -21.04 -12.01 5.42
CA GLU A 224 -21.12 -12.65 6.74
C GLU A 224 -22.55 -12.60 7.33
N GLY A 225 -23.51 -12.15 6.52
CA GLY A 225 -24.91 -12.00 6.88
C GLY A 225 -25.38 -10.55 6.71
N VAL A 226 -26.44 -10.17 7.42
CA VAL A 226 -27.04 -8.83 7.28
C VAL A 226 -26.80 -7.94 8.50
N SER A 227 -26.15 -8.47 9.55
CA SER A 227 -25.83 -7.71 10.76
C SER A 227 -24.46 -8.13 11.30
N TRP A 228 -23.71 -7.14 11.77
CA TRP A 228 -22.48 -7.30 12.53
C TRP A 228 -22.60 -6.54 13.85
N ASN A 229 -22.06 -7.08 14.94
CA ASN A 229 -22.05 -6.40 16.22
C ASN A 229 -20.80 -6.68 17.04
N ILE A 230 -20.43 -5.72 17.89
CA ILE A 230 -19.31 -5.84 18.82
C ILE A 230 -19.61 -5.15 20.16
N ASP A 231 -19.18 -5.79 21.24
CA ASP A 231 -19.19 -5.23 22.59
C ASP A 231 -17.89 -4.47 22.88
N PHE A 232 -17.99 -3.33 23.56
CA PHE A 232 -16.84 -2.54 23.98
C PHE A 232 -17.11 -1.82 25.31
N ASP A 233 -16.04 -1.56 26.05
CA ASP A 233 -16.13 -0.87 27.35
C ASP A 233 -15.68 0.59 27.25
N ILE A 234 -16.49 1.49 27.80
CA ILE A 234 -16.13 2.91 27.98
C ILE A 234 -15.71 3.13 29.42
N SER A 235 -14.51 3.67 29.63
CA SER A 235 -14.02 4.01 30.97
C SER A 235 -14.72 5.25 31.55
N GLN A 236 -14.68 5.38 32.88
CA GLN A 236 -15.17 6.57 33.57
C GLN A 236 -14.48 7.84 33.05
N GLU A 237 -13.17 7.77 32.84
CA GLU A 237 -12.35 8.91 32.37
C GLU A 237 -12.75 9.36 30.96
N GLN A 238 -12.92 8.42 30.02
CA GLN A 238 -13.38 8.73 28.67
C GLN A 238 -14.76 9.40 28.70
N TYR A 239 -15.70 8.84 29.46
CA TYR A 239 -17.05 9.38 29.57
C TYR A 239 -17.09 10.78 30.20
N GLU A 240 -16.35 11.02 31.28
CA GLU A 240 -16.36 12.32 31.97
C GLU A 240 -15.73 13.42 31.13
N ASN A 241 -14.68 13.09 30.36
CA ASN A 241 -13.94 14.05 29.54
C ASN A 241 -14.56 14.34 28.17
N SER A 242 -15.62 13.63 27.77
CA SER A 242 -16.23 13.77 26.43
C SER A 242 -17.63 14.35 26.46
N THR A 243 -17.93 15.33 25.61
CA THR A 243 -19.29 15.81 25.36
C THR A 243 -20.00 15.05 24.25
N LYS A 244 -19.24 14.36 23.40
CA LYS A 244 -19.73 13.53 22.29
C LYS A 244 -18.72 12.44 21.95
N ALA A 245 -19.14 11.48 21.14
CA ALA A 245 -18.24 10.49 20.55
C ALA A 245 -18.42 10.49 19.02
N ILE A 246 -17.39 10.07 18.29
CA ILE A 246 -17.44 9.93 16.83
C ILE A 246 -17.03 8.51 16.48
N VAL A 247 -17.92 7.76 15.86
CA VAL A 247 -17.61 6.45 15.27
C VAL A 247 -17.05 6.69 13.88
N LYS A 248 -15.80 6.30 13.67
CA LYS A 248 -15.10 6.37 12.39
C LYS A 248 -14.88 4.97 11.84
N PHE A 249 -15.15 4.78 10.56
CA PHE A 249 -14.87 3.53 9.85
C PHE A 249 -14.78 3.81 8.35
N GLN A 250 -14.23 2.87 7.60
CA GLN A 250 -14.17 2.94 6.14
C GLN A 250 -15.24 2.03 5.56
N ALA A 251 -15.94 2.47 4.52
CA ALA A 251 -16.92 1.63 3.83
C ALA A 251 -17.02 1.91 2.33
N LYS A 252 -17.48 0.91 1.57
CA LYS A 252 -17.83 1.02 0.15
C LYS A 252 -19.06 0.17 -0.16
N GLY A 253 -19.74 0.45 -1.27
CA GLY A 253 -20.90 -0.35 -1.72
C GLY A 253 -22.25 0.14 -1.20
N ILE A 254 -22.27 1.13 -0.30
CA ILE A 254 -23.51 1.76 0.20
C ILE A 254 -24.13 2.61 -0.92
N GLN A 255 -25.13 2.08 -1.63
CA GLN A 255 -25.77 2.72 -2.79
C GLN A 255 -27.18 3.24 -2.47
N LEU A 256 -27.93 2.51 -1.65
CA LEU A 256 -29.22 2.94 -1.10
C LEU A 256 -29.08 3.22 0.40
N ALA A 257 -30.20 3.48 1.08
CA ALA A 257 -30.17 3.81 2.50
C ALA A 257 -29.97 2.55 3.34
N ASP A 258 -28.72 2.19 3.61
CA ASP A 258 -28.35 1.24 4.67
C ASP A 258 -28.41 1.88 6.06
N LYS A 259 -28.33 1.07 7.11
CA LYS A 259 -28.44 1.53 8.49
C LYS A 259 -27.21 1.15 9.29
N LEU A 260 -26.60 2.16 9.89
CA LEU A 260 -25.83 1.98 11.10
C LEU A 260 -26.81 1.99 12.28
N ILE A 261 -26.91 0.89 13.01
CA ILE A 261 -27.74 0.80 14.20
C ILE A 261 -26.83 0.78 15.42
N LEU A 262 -26.55 1.95 15.98
CA LEU A 262 -25.89 1.94 17.28
C LEU A 262 -26.92 1.50 18.34
N ASN A 263 -26.78 0.26 18.82
CA ASN A 263 -27.57 -0.30 19.91
C ASN A 263 -27.11 0.22 21.28
N ILE A 264 -27.06 1.53 21.41
CA ILE A 264 -27.02 2.18 22.71
C ILE A 264 -28.10 3.25 22.68
N ASN A 265 -29.19 2.98 23.40
CA ASN A 265 -30.43 3.76 23.43
C ASN A 265 -31.22 3.84 22.10
N ALA A 266 -30.97 2.91 21.17
CA ALA A 266 -31.69 2.77 19.89
C ALA A 266 -31.57 3.99 18.95
N GLN A 267 -30.41 4.67 18.96
CA GLN A 267 -30.13 5.69 17.96
C GLN A 267 -29.82 5.02 16.61
N ILE A 268 -30.76 5.13 15.67
CA ILE A 268 -30.62 4.59 14.31
C ILE A 268 -30.11 5.70 13.41
N ILE A 269 -28.99 5.45 12.73
CA ILE A 269 -28.34 6.40 11.82
C ILE A 269 -28.28 5.76 10.43
N SER A 270 -28.90 6.40 9.44
CA SER A 270 -28.82 5.90 8.06
C SER A 270 -27.45 6.23 7.45
N LEU A 271 -26.81 5.23 6.87
CA LEU A 271 -25.64 5.38 6.02
C LEU A 271 -26.15 5.53 4.58
N THR A 272 -25.60 6.50 3.85
CA THR A 272 -25.96 6.70 2.45
C THR A 272 -24.74 7.15 1.66
N ASN A 273 -24.78 6.91 0.35
CA ASN A 273 -23.90 7.54 -0.64
C ASN A 273 -22.40 7.32 -0.40
N SER A 274 -21.93 6.08 -0.50
CA SER A 274 -20.49 5.82 -0.67
C SER A 274 -20.00 6.27 -2.05
N TYR A 275 -18.70 6.27 -2.27
CA TYR A 275 -18.14 6.64 -3.57
C TYR A 275 -18.58 5.67 -4.68
N ALA A 276 -19.11 6.23 -5.77
CA ALA A 276 -19.62 5.46 -6.90
C ALA A 276 -18.53 4.75 -7.74
N ASP A 277 -17.26 5.04 -7.48
CA ASP A 277 -16.12 4.36 -8.12
C ASP A 277 -15.69 3.08 -7.37
N GLY A 278 -16.37 2.73 -6.28
CA GLY A 278 -16.06 1.56 -5.46
C GLY A 278 -14.85 1.75 -4.55
N SER A 279 -14.30 2.96 -4.44
CA SER A 279 -13.29 3.27 -3.43
C SER A 279 -13.91 3.33 -2.03
N TYR A 280 -13.11 3.00 -1.02
CA TYR A 280 -13.53 3.11 0.37
C TYR A 280 -13.59 4.58 0.81
N GLN A 281 -14.69 4.95 1.44
CA GLN A 281 -14.95 6.26 2.02
C GLN A 281 -14.88 6.19 3.54
N GLU A 282 -14.29 7.22 4.17
CA GLU A 282 -14.40 7.40 5.61
C GLU A 282 -15.80 7.91 5.99
N TYR A 283 -16.46 7.17 6.87
CA TYR A 283 -17.65 7.61 7.58
C TYR A 283 -17.24 8.08 8.97
N ALA A 284 -17.75 9.25 9.38
CA ALA A 284 -17.55 9.82 10.71
C ALA A 284 -18.91 10.20 11.30
N ILE A 285 -19.39 9.39 12.22
CA ILE A 285 -20.75 9.46 12.74
C ILE A 285 -20.73 9.99 14.17
N GLU A 286 -21.33 11.15 14.38
CA GLU A 286 -21.43 11.78 15.70
C GLU A 286 -22.50 11.10 16.56
N LEU A 287 -22.10 10.71 17.76
CA LEU A 287 -22.94 10.17 18.82
C LEU A 287 -23.10 11.21 19.91
N ASN A 288 -24.36 11.50 20.25
CA ASN A 288 -24.68 12.34 21.39
C ASN A 288 -24.28 11.63 22.69
N ARG A 289 -24.06 12.40 23.76
CA ARG A 289 -23.65 11.86 25.07
C ARG A 289 -24.66 10.88 25.68
N ASP A 290 -25.94 11.01 25.34
CA ASP A 290 -26.99 10.10 25.74
C ASP A 290 -27.01 8.80 24.92
N ALA A 291 -26.14 8.63 23.92
CA ALA A 291 -26.00 7.42 23.12
C ALA A 291 -24.89 6.50 23.61
N TYR A 292 -24.28 6.74 24.78
CA TYR A 292 -23.29 5.85 25.37
C TYR A 292 -23.23 6.01 26.90
N HIS A 293 -22.72 4.99 27.60
CA HIS A 293 -22.56 5.03 29.05
C HIS A 293 -21.25 4.39 29.51
N VAL A 294 -20.86 4.63 30.77
CA VAL A 294 -19.71 3.97 31.38
C VAL A 294 -19.96 2.45 31.48
N GLY A 295 -18.93 1.66 31.21
CA GLY A 295 -18.99 0.20 31.19
C GLY A 295 -19.31 -0.34 29.79
N SER A 296 -20.01 -1.47 29.74
CA SER A 296 -20.25 -2.22 28.51
C SER A 296 -21.29 -1.59 27.61
N ASN A 297 -20.93 -1.43 26.34
CA ASN A 297 -21.74 -0.88 25.27
C ASN A 297 -21.70 -1.84 24.06
N ASN A 298 -22.66 -1.74 23.14
CA ASN A 298 -22.73 -2.56 21.93
C ASN A 298 -22.92 -1.69 20.69
N LEU A 299 -22.15 -1.94 19.64
CA LEU A 299 -22.33 -1.34 18.32
C LEU A 299 -22.85 -2.41 17.37
N GLU A 300 -23.92 -2.10 16.61
CA GLU A 300 -24.44 -2.94 15.54
C GLU A 300 -24.39 -2.18 14.19
N ILE A 301 -24.12 -2.90 13.10
CA ILE A 301 -24.20 -2.40 11.73
C ILE A 301 -25.10 -3.37 10.97
N GLU A 302 -26.11 -2.87 10.26
CA GLU A 302 -27.12 -3.70 9.59
C GLU A 302 -27.30 -3.29 8.12
N SER A 303 -27.21 -4.26 7.21
CA SER A 303 -27.70 -4.10 5.83
C SER A 303 -29.22 -4.12 5.82
N ILE A 304 -29.85 -3.20 5.09
CA ILE A 304 -31.31 -3.12 5.06
C ILE A 304 -31.89 -3.70 3.79
N ARG A 305 -32.92 -4.51 3.99
CA ARG A 305 -33.78 -4.96 2.91
C ARG A 305 -34.54 -3.81 2.24
N ASN A 306 -34.29 -3.60 0.96
CA ASN A 306 -35.02 -2.63 0.14
C ASN A 306 -36.46 -3.11 -0.18
N TRP A 307 -37.26 -2.25 -0.82
CA TRP A 307 -38.66 -2.56 -1.17
C TRP A 307 -38.81 -3.78 -2.11
N PHE A 308 -37.76 -4.11 -2.87
CA PHE A 308 -37.72 -5.27 -3.77
C PHE A 308 -37.31 -6.56 -3.07
N GLY A 309 -36.95 -6.49 -1.78
CA GLY A 309 -36.65 -7.64 -0.95
C GLY A 309 -35.19 -8.08 -0.97
N ASP A 310 -34.31 -7.18 -1.41
CA ASP A 310 -32.88 -7.34 -1.65
C ASP A 310 -32.10 -6.54 -0.60
N TYR A 311 -31.04 -7.13 -0.03
CA TYR A 311 -30.20 -6.47 0.97
C TYR A 311 -29.03 -5.80 0.25
N ASP A 312 -28.82 -4.49 0.46
CA ASP A 312 -27.69 -3.81 -0.17
C ASP A 312 -26.38 -4.36 0.39
N ASP A 313 -25.49 -4.77 -0.51
CA ASP A 313 -24.20 -5.33 -0.16
C ASP A 313 -23.18 -4.21 0.05
N PHE A 314 -22.49 -4.21 1.19
CA PHE A 314 -21.42 -3.25 1.45
C PHE A 314 -20.30 -3.83 2.30
N GLU A 315 -19.10 -3.30 2.10
CA GLU A 315 -17.94 -3.63 2.92
C GLU A 315 -17.59 -2.49 3.86
N PHE A 316 -17.16 -2.84 5.07
CA PHE A 316 -16.61 -1.88 6.02
C PHE A 316 -15.43 -2.46 6.80
N ALA A 317 -14.60 -1.58 7.38
CA ALA A 317 -13.47 -1.98 8.22
C ALA A 317 -12.99 -0.82 9.12
N ASN A 318 -12.09 -1.17 10.04
CA ASN A 318 -11.29 -0.23 10.83
C ASN A 318 -12.15 0.72 11.69
N ILE A 319 -12.98 0.14 12.55
CA ILE A 319 -13.90 0.92 13.39
C ILE A 319 -13.17 1.46 14.62
N VAL A 320 -13.19 2.79 14.75
CA VAL A 320 -12.58 3.54 15.86
C VAL A 320 -13.59 4.51 16.44
N ILE A 321 -13.72 4.54 17.76
CA ILE A 321 -14.55 5.51 18.47
C ILE A 321 -13.61 6.58 19.07
N GLU A 322 -13.84 7.84 18.72
CA GLU A 322 -13.10 9.00 19.23
C GLU A 322 -13.97 9.84 20.14
N PHE A 323 -13.52 10.11 21.36
CA PHE A 323 -14.22 10.88 22.39
C PHE A 323 -13.77 12.35 22.37
N GLN A 324 -14.71 13.30 22.28
CA GLN A 324 -14.45 14.75 22.14
C GLN A 324 -15.21 15.61 23.15
#